data_AF-A0A542LX16-F1
#
_entry.id   AF-A0A542LX16-F1
#
_cell.length_a   1.000
_cell.length_b   1.000
_cell.length_c   1.000
_cell.angle_alpha   90.00
_cell.angle_beta   90.00
_cell.angle_gamma   90.00
#
_symmetry.space_group_name_H-M   'P 1'
#
loop_
_entity.id
_entity.type
_entity.pdbx_description
1 polymer ?
#
loop_
_entity_poly.entity_id
_entity_poly.type
_entity_poly.pdbx_seq_one_letter_code
_entity_poly.pdbx_strand_id
1 'polypeptide(L)'
;MASTISSLPKTPAWIVNSLIGGFVFLACWGISIAYWRSTRSSPDSGEFVAFLFAIPLALTCIAWLGARLILPRIAASIPAPVSAKPAAAPPAPPTAMPLALLASALRSPHGASAEELAAAIAGGKARADLDRELIDDDGFPVMTARSDAAGDAALQEEIAAWLAQCGMADLQFSDAQWRALILASAVTGDLTLSAIGAFAGIEGALPMLQLVPLLPLDWHADQRQAAAAWLKHMVERSGWASDALMTPAEAPLNPGAPAPSAVFSRLAHDTLQKAQPLAALVVACASHIDQETVDKWAAEGKLFTSSRPQGLIPGEGAAGLVLADLAQAHARQLTDFVLLDPVEEAQHGVSADDMKRVDPNVLEELTKRAIKRRNIDFTDVVMIVADTGHRSSRVLELMGYASVTMPQLDEAGDIVCVGVACGSSGTVPFITALALARHYVLERFGPVVCVSNEDAQLRQAALVQQDGAVPG
;
A
#
# COMPACT_ATOMS: atom_id res chain seq x y z
N MET A 1 31.50 28.77 -1.93
CA MET A 1 32.47 28.14 -0.99
C MET A 1 31.66 27.43 0.05
N ALA A 2 31.78 26.11 0.09
CA ALA A 2 30.98 25.19 0.89
C ALA A 2 31.55 25.00 2.31
N SER A 3 30.76 24.26 3.11
CA SER A 3 30.99 23.71 4.46
C SER A 3 30.33 24.54 5.58
N THR A 4 29.53 23.97 6.49
CA THR A 4 29.47 22.58 6.97
C THR A 4 28.22 22.36 7.82
N ILE A 5 27.51 21.24 7.65
CA ILE A 5 26.60 20.69 8.68
C ILE A 5 27.18 19.35 9.15
N SER A 6 27.27 19.22 10.48
CA SER A 6 27.83 18.12 11.24
C SER A 6 26.94 16.88 11.20
N SER A 7 27.52 15.73 10.87
CA SER A 7 26.96 14.41 11.10
C SER A 7 27.21 13.96 12.55
N LEU A 8 26.17 13.43 13.20
CA LEU A 8 26.29 12.74 14.50
C LEU A 8 27.11 11.44 14.34
N PRO A 9 27.95 11.07 15.31
CA PRO A 9 28.89 9.97 15.16
C PRO A 9 28.20 8.60 15.29
N LYS A 10 28.44 7.73 14.31
CA LYS A 10 28.16 6.28 14.41
C LYS A 10 28.98 5.71 15.57
N THR A 11 28.33 5.01 16.50
CA THR A 11 29.03 4.33 17.60
C THR A 11 30.01 3.33 17.02
N PRO A 12 31.33 3.50 17.24
CA PRO A 12 32.33 2.67 16.62
C PRO A 12 32.25 1.23 17.17
N ALA A 13 32.47 0.25 16.29
CA ALA A 13 32.30 -1.18 16.57
C ALA A 13 33.11 -1.69 17.77
N TRP A 14 34.18 -0.98 18.17
CA TRP A 14 34.93 -1.31 19.38
C TRP A 14 34.10 -1.16 20.65
N ILE A 15 33.14 -0.22 20.70
CA ILE A 15 32.26 -0.02 21.86
C ILE A 15 31.32 -1.22 22.04
N VAL A 16 30.72 -1.69 20.94
CA VAL A 16 29.85 -2.88 20.95
C VAL A 16 30.63 -4.12 21.36
N ASN A 17 31.85 -4.28 20.83
CA ASN A 17 32.72 -5.41 21.19
C ASN A 17 33.20 -5.34 22.65
N SER A 18 33.46 -4.14 23.19
CA SER A 18 33.78 -3.93 24.59
C SER A 18 32.60 -4.23 25.52
N LEU A 19 31.37 -3.88 25.11
CA LEU A 19 30.15 -4.20 25.88
C LEU A 19 29.90 -5.72 25.95
N ILE A 20 30.10 -6.43 24.83
CA ILE A 20 29.98 -7.89 24.79
C ILE A 20 31.06 -8.55 25.67
N GLY A 21 32.31 -8.07 25.60
CA GLY A 21 33.39 -8.55 26.46
C GLY A 21 33.10 -8.34 27.94
N GLY A 22 32.57 -7.17 28.31
CA GLY A 22 32.17 -6.84 29.68
C GLY A 22 31.03 -7.74 30.19
N PHE A 23 30.04 -8.03 29.35
CA PHE A 23 28.93 -8.92 29.70
C PHE A 23 29.40 -10.35 29.98
N VAL A 24 30.25 -10.91 29.11
CA VAL A 24 30.82 -12.25 29.29
C VAL A 24 31.65 -12.33 30.57
N PHE A 25 32.43 -11.29 30.87
CA PHE A 25 33.21 -11.20 32.10
C PHE A 25 32.32 -11.22 33.35
N LEU A 26 31.26 -10.39 33.37
CA LEU A 26 30.31 -10.32 34.48
C LEU A 26 29.54 -11.63 34.69
N ALA A 27 29.09 -12.26 33.60
CA ALA A 27 28.40 -13.55 33.65
C ALA A 27 29.30 -14.65 34.22
N CYS A 28 30.55 -14.69 33.78
CA CYS A 28 31.53 -15.66 34.27
C CYS A 28 31.82 -15.47 35.77
N TRP A 29 31.99 -14.23 36.22
CA TRP A 29 32.19 -13.91 37.64
C TRP A 29 30.97 -14.20 38.50
N GLY A 30 29.76 -13.91 38.00
CA GLY A 30 28.51 -14.21 38.69
C GLY A 30 28.33 -15.71 38.95
N ILE A 31 28.68 -16.56 37.97
CA ILE A 31 28.62 -18.02 38.10
C ILE A 31 29.65 -18.53 39.11
N SER A 32 30.89 -18.03 39.08
CA SER A 32 31.93 -18.42 40.04
C SER A 32 31.57 -18.06 41.48
N ILE A 33 31.01 -16.86 41.70
CA ILE A 33 30.53 -16.45 43.03
C ILE A 33 29.39 -17.35 43.49
N ALA A 34 28.43 -17.65 42.62
CA ALA A 34 27.32 -18.54 42.96
C ALA A 34 27.79 -19.94 43.36
N TYR A 35 28.78 -20.48 42.64
CA TYR A 35 29.40 -21.77 42.91
C TYR A 35 30.14 -21.81 44.25
N TRP A 36 30.93 -20.78 44.59
CA TRP A 36 31.62 -20.72 45.88
C TRP A 36 30.65 -20.51 47.05
N ARG A 37 29.56 -19.77 46.83
CA ARG A 37 28.48 -19.63 47.82
C ARG A 37 27.74 -20.94 48.06
N SER A 38 27.56 -21.78 47.04
CA SER A 38 26.88 -23.07 47.20
C SER A 38 27.74 -24.14 47.86
N THR A 39 29.07 -24.06 47.73
CA THR A 39 30.00 -25.08 48.27
C THR A 39 30.60 -24.75 49.64
N ARG A 40 30.41 -23.53 50.17
CA ARG A 40 30.98 -23.05 51.46
C ARG A 40 32.50 -23.24 51.60
N SER A 41 33.23 -23.26 50.49
CA SER A 41 34.69 -23.30 50.48
C SER A 41 35.25 -21.87 50.33
N SER A 42 36.23 -21.49 51.16
CA SER A 42 37.02 -20.28 50.93
C SER A 42 38.07 -20.59 49.84
N PRO A 43 38.15 -19.82 48.75
CA PRO A 43 39.04 -20.18 47.64
C PRO A 43 40.50 -20.06 48.07
N ASP A 44 41.31 -21.07 47.74
CA ASP A 44 42.75 -21.03 47.95
C ASP A 44 43.41 -20.10 46.91
N SER A 45 44.55 -19.50 47.26
CA SER A 45 45.24 -18.45 46.49
C SER A 45 45.57 -18.88 45.05
N GLY A 46 45.77 -20.19 44.83
CA GLY A 46 46.02 -20.78 43.52
C GLY A 46 44.77 -20.98 42.64
N GLU A 47 43.61 -21.20 43.25
CA GLU A 47 42.34 -21.35 42.50
C GLU A 47 41.84 -20.02 41.94
N PHE A 48 42.14 -18.91 42.62
CA PHE A 48 41.83 -17.57 42.13
C PHE A 48 42.46 -17.27 40.77
N VAL A 49 43.73 -17.63 40.58
CA VAL A 49 44.46 -17.37 39.32
C VAL A 49 43.95 -18.28 38.19
N ALA A 50 43.60 -19.53 38.51
CA ALA A 50 43.06 -20.47 37.53
C ALA A 50 41.68 -20.04 36.99
N PHE A 51 40.75 -19.62 37.87
CA PHE A 51 39.42 -19.19 37.45
C PHE A 51 39.43 -17.83 36.73
N LEU A 52 40.36 -16.93 37.07
CA LEU A 52 40.43 -15.59 36.46
C LEU A 52 40.92 -15.60 35.02
N PHE A 53 41.82 -16.53 34.66
CA PHE A 53 42.42 -16.55 33.32
C PHE A 53 42.03 -17.76 32.47
N ALA A 54 41.78 -18.94 33.04
CA ALA A 54 41.57 -20.15 32.24
C ALA A 54 40.21 -20.17 31.54
N ILE A 55 39.13 -19.73 32.21
CA ILE A 55 37.77 -19.80 31.65
C ILE A 55 37.55 -18.76 30.54
N PRO A 56 37.97 -17.48 30.70
CA PRO A 56 37.84 -16.51 29.61
C PRO A 56 38.70 -16.88 28.40
N LEU A 57 39.91 -17.41 28.63
CA LEU A 57 40.79 -17.86 27.53
C LEU A 57 40.21 -19.09 26.82
N ALA A 58 39.63 -20.05 27.56
CA ALA A 58 38.98 -21.21 26.97
C ALA A 58 37.76 -20.82 26.12
N LEU A 59 36.91 -19.91 26.60
CA LEU A 59 35.72 -19.45 25.86
C LEU A 59 36.09 -18.65 24.60
N THR A 60 37.12 -17.80 24.67
CA THR A 60 37.62 -17.06 23.51
C THR A 60 38.29 -17.97 22.48
N CYS A 61 39.05 -18.98 22.92
CA CYS A 61 39.61 -20.01 22.04
C CYS A 61 38.52 -20.87 21.38
N ILE A 62 37.47 -21.26 22.11
CA ILE A 62 36.34 -22.03 21.56
C ILE A 62 35.56 -21.20 20.51
N ALA A 63 35.28 -19.92 20.80
CA ALA A 63 34.60 -19.04 19.86
C ALA A 63 35.43 -18.80 18.58
N TRP A 64 36.75 -18.64 18.72
CA TRP A 64 37.65 -18.42 17.59
C TRP A 64 37.86 -19.69 16.74
N LEU A 65 38.00 -20.87 17.36
CA LEU A 65 38.04 -22.15 16.63
C LEU A 65 36.69 -22.49 15.98
N GLY A 66 35.57 -22.24 16.67
CA GLY A 66 34.22 -22.46 16.16
C GLY A 66 33.92 -21.62 14.92
N ALA A 67 34.29 -20.33 14.93
CA ALA A 67 34.14 -19.45 13.78
C ALA A 67 34.98 -19.91 12.58
N ARG A 68 36.21 -20.41 12.78
CA ARG A 68 37.08 -20.89 11.68
C ARG A 68 36.70 -22.25 11.11
N LEU A 69 36.05 -23.11 11.89
CA LEU A 69 35.69 -24.47 11.45
C LEU A 69 34.26 -24.59 10.90
N ILE A 70 33.36 -23.67 11.28
CA ILE A 70 31.94 -23.72 10.90
C ILE A 70 31.64 -22.83 9.69
N LEU A 71 32.25 -21.63 9.56
CA LEU A 71 32.02 -20.76 8.40
C LEU A 71 32.35 -21.41 7.04
N PRO A 72 33.47 -22.14 6.86
CA PRO A 72 33.75 -22.79 5.57
C PRO A 72 32.92 -24.05 5.31
N ARG A 73 32.18 -24.58 6.31
CA ARG A 73 31.29 -25.74 6.15
C ARG A 73 29.82 -25.34 5.93
N ILE A 74 29.36 -24.20 6.44
CA ILE A 74 28.06 -23.64 6.08
C ILE A 74 28.05 -23.15 4.61
N ALA A 75 29.19 -22.67 4.10
CA ALA A 75 29.33 -22.31 2.68
C ALA A 75 29.34 -23.52 1.72
N ALA A 76 29.58 -24.74 2.22
CA ALA A 76 29.73 -25.95 1.39
C ALA A 76 28.52 -26.91 1.44
N SER A 77 27.46 -26.56 2.17
CA SER A 77 26.23 -27.37 2.27
C SER A 77 24.95 -26.60 1.92
N ILE A 78 25.09 -25.40 1.36
CA ILE A 78 24.02 -24.77 0.59
C ILE A 78 24.07 -25.40 -0.80
N PRO A 79 23.03 -26.10 -1.27
CA PRO A 79 22.99 -26.53 -2.67
C PRO A 79 23.16 -25.28 -3.53
N ALA A 80 24.12 -25.32 -4.45
CA ALA A 80 24.32 -24.23 -5.40
C ALA A 80 22.95 -23.91 -6.02
N PRO A 81 22.55 -22.62 -6.10
CA PRO A 81 21.41 -22.28 -6.93
C PRO A 81 21.72 -22.88 -8.29
N VAL A 82 20.84 -23.75 -8.78
CA VAL A 82 20.85 -24.13 -10.18
C VAL A 82 20.94 -22.81 -10.90
N SER A 83 22.04 -22.61 -11.63
CA SER A 83 22.25 -21.41 -12.42
C SER A 83 21.14 -21.42 -13.47
N ALA A 84 19.97 -20.92 -13.08
CA ALA A 84 18.99 -20.44 -14.01
C ALA A 84 19.79 -19.44 -14.83
N LYS A 85 20.03 -19.82 -16.09
CA LYS A 85 20.53 -18.94 -17.14
C LYS A 85 19.96 -17.56 -16.83
N PRO A 86 20.78 -16.50 -16.71
CA PRO A 86 20.28 -15.17 -16.40
C PRO A 86 19.04 -14.98 -17.27
N ALA A 87 17.86 -14.90 -16.63
CA ALA A 87 16.69 -14.47 -17.34
C ALA A 87 17.16 -13.19 -17.98
N ALA A 88 17.14 -13.16 -19.32
CA ALA A 88 17.54 -11.96 -20.05
C ALA A 88 16.87 -10.81 -19.31
N ALA A 89 17.68 -9.82 -18.89
CA ALA A 89 17.15 -8.63 -18.24
C ALA A 89 15.90 -8.26 -19.03
N PRO A 90 14.71 -8.19 -18.40
CA PRO A 90 13.49 -7.87 -19.13
C PRO A 90 13.83 -6.68 -20.01
N PRO A 91 13.51 -6.73 -21.31
CA PRO A 91 13.77 -5.58 -22.18
C PRO A 91 13.27 -4.36 -21.44
N ALA A 92 14.13 -3.32 -21.34
CA ALA A 92 13.79 -2.11 -20.62
C ALA A 92 12.36 -1.75 -21.00
N PRO A 93 11.42 -1.69 -20.03
CA PRO A 93 10.02 -1.53 -20.37
C PRO A 93 9.91 -0.29 -21.26
N PRO A 94 9.11 -0.35 -22.34
CA PRO A 94 8.91 0.81 -23.19
C PRO A 94 8.60 1.99 -22.29
N THR A 95 9.23 3.14 -22.53
CA THR A 95 9.12 4.33 -21.69
C THR A 95 7.65 4.63 -21.43
N ALA A 96 7.13 4.15 -20.30
CA ALA A 96 5.71 4.27 -20.03
C ALA A 96 5.39 5.76 -19.91
N MET A 97 4.39 6.21 -20.67
CA MET A 97 3.99 7.61 -20.64
C MET A 97 3.13 7.87 -19.39
N PRO A 98 3.21 9.09 -18.83
CA PRO A 98 2.26 9.53 -17.82
C PRO A 98 0.83 9.52 -18.34
N LEU A 99 -0.12 9.40 -17.40
CA LEU A 99 -1.54 9.56 -17.63
C LEU A 99 -2.00 10.92 -17.08
N ALA A 100 -2.95 11.56 -17.77
CA ALA A 100 -3.68 12.70 -17.22
C ALA A 100 -4.72 12.18 -16.22
N LEU A 101 -4.58 12.54 -14.96
CA LEU A 101 -5.57 12.28 -13.92
C LEU A 101 -6.51 13.49 -13.81
N LEU A 102 -7.67 13.36 -14.46
CA LEU A 102 -8.62 14.46 -14.67
C LEU A 102 -9.48 14.72 -13.44
N ALA A 103 -9.98 13.66 -12.81
CA ALA A 103 -10.85 13.73 -11.64
C ALA A 103 -10.65 12.51 -10.73
N SER A 104 -11.08 12.65 -9.48
CA SER A 104 -11.13 11.57 -8.50
C SER A 104 -12.41 11.68 -7.67
N ALA A 105 -12.89 10.54 -7.20
CA ALA A 105 -14.00 10.46 -6.25
C ALA A 105 -13.73 9.30 -5.29
N LEU A 106 -14.24 9.42 -4.07
CA LEU A 106 -14.09 8.39 -3.05
C LEU A 106 -15.28 8.37 -2.10
N ARG A 107 -15.48 7.24 -1.44
CA ARG A 107 -16.32 7.07 -0.27
C ARG A 107 -15.51 6.26 0.74
N SER A 108 -15.15 6.92 1.84
CA SER A 108 -14.41 6.31 2.93
C SER A 108 -15.22 6.42 4.23
N PRO A 109 -14.85 5.65 5.27
CA PRO A 109 -15.48 5.73 6.59
C PRO A 109 -15.47 7.14 7.21
N HIS A 110 -14.49 7.97 6.84
CA HIS A 110 -14.25 9.27 7.47
C HIS A 110 -14.31 10.45 6.49
N GLY A 111 -14.92 10.26 5.33
CA GLY A 111 -15.11 11.31 4.34
C GLY A 111 -15.72 10.79 3.04
N ALA A 112 -16.66 11.56 2.49
CA ALA A 112 -17.28 11.30 1.19
C ALA A 112 -16.55 11.98 0.02
N SER A 113 -15.47 12.71 0.30
CA SER A 113 -14.62 13.37 -0.69
C SER A 113 -13.15 13.40 -0.24
N ALA A 114 -12.24 13.72 -1.16
CA ALA A 114 -10.82 13.91 -0.85
C ALA A 114 -10.59 15.02 0.18
N GLU A 115 -11.33 16.13 0.09
CA GLU A 115 -11.25 17.24 1.03
C GLU A 115 -11.71 16.85 2.42
N GLU A 116 -12.87 16.17 2.54
CA GLU A 116 -13.39 15.72 3.83
C GLU A 116 -12.44 14.71 4.49
N LEU A 117 -11.92 13.75 3.73
CA LEU A 117 -10.99 12.76 4.23
C LEU A 117 -9.66 13.39 4.63
N ALA A 118 -9.11 14.31 3.82
CA ALA A 118 -7.91 15.06 4.15
C ALA A 118 -8.07 15.83 5.47
N ALA A 119 -9.18 16.55 5.64
CA ALA A 119 -9.51 17.27 6.86
C ALA A 119 -9.67 16.33 8.07
N ALA A 120 -10.29 15.16 7.89
CA ALA A 120 -10.44 14.17 8.95
C ALA A 120 -9.08 13.58 9.37
N ILE A 121 -8.17 13.31 8.43
CA ILE A 121 -6.81 12.83 8.72
C ILE A 121 -6.01 13.92 9.45
N ALA A 122 -5.96 15.14 8.92
CA ALA A 122 -5.26 16.27 9.53
C ALA A 122 -5.78 16.59 10.94
N GLY A 123 -7.08 16.39 11.17
CA GLY A 123 -7.71 16.56 12.49
C GLY A 123 -7.52 15.38 13.44
N GLY A 124 -6.84 14.30 13.05
CA GLY A 124 -6.67 13.07 13.85
C GLY A 124 -7.97 12.31 14.12
N LYS A 125 -8.99 12.53 13.29
CA LYS A 125 -10.34 11.93 13.43
C LYS A 125 -10.52 10.69 12.56
N ALA A 126 -9.69 10.50 11.55
CA ALA A 126 -9.79 9.38 10.63
C ALA A 126 -9.14 8.10 11.21
N ARG A 127 -9.89 7.38 12.05
CA ARG A 127 -9.46 6.13 12.69
C ARG A 127 -10.64 5.18 12.91
N ALA A 128 -10.35 3.89 12.79
CA ALA A 128 -11.28 2.83 13.15
C ALA A 128 -11.79 2.95 14.59
N ASP A 129 -13.02 2.49 14.82
CA ASP A 129 -13.71 2.52 16.12
C ASP A 129 -14.41 1.17 16.38
N LEU A 130 -14.92 0.98 17.58
CA LEU A 130 -15.68 -0.23 17.93
C LEU A 130 -16.97 -0.32 17.11
N ASP A 131 -17.19 -1.46 16.49
CA ASP A 131 -18.37 -1.75 15.70
C ASP A 131 -19.58 -1.99 16.60
N ARG A 132 -20.75 -1.53 16.14
CA ARG A 132 -22.01 -1.65 16.90
C ARG A 132 -22.70 -3.01 16.70
N GLU A 133 -22.36 -3.71 15.62
CA GLU A 133 -23.00 -4.95 15.19
C GLU A 133 -22.06 -6.15 15.25
N LEU A 134 -20.78 -5.95 14.93
CA LEU A 134 -19.81 -7.03 14.79
C LEU A 134 -19.10 -7.33 16.12
N ILE A 135 -19.01 -8.61 16.45
CA ILE A 135 -18.38 -9.12 17.68
C ILE A 135 -17.32 -10.16 17.37
N ASP A 136 -16.33 -10.31 18.26
CA ASP A 136 -15.34 -11.38 18.19
C ASP A 136 -15.83 -12.68 18.86
N ASP A 137 -14.99 -13.71 18.83
CA ASP A 137 -15.24 -15.03 19.44
C ASP A 137 -15.52 -14.96 20.95
N ASP A 138 -15.03 -13.91 21.62
CA ASP A 138 -15.20 -13.66 23.05
C ASP A 138 -16.46 -12.80 23.34
N GLY A 139 -17.20 -12.40 22.29
CA GLY A 139 -18.42 -11.60 22.36
C GLY A 139 -18.18 -10.10 22.55
N PHE A 140 -16.96 -9.61 22.31
CA PHE A 140 -16.64 -8.18 22.40
C PHE A 140 -16.74 -7.49 21.03
N PRO A 141 -17.14 -6.21 20.99
CA PRO A 141 -17.12 -5.42 19.75
C PRO A 141 -15.73 -5.40 19.09
N VAL A 142 -15.69 -5.63 17.78
CA VAL A 142 -14.44 -5.54 17.00
C VAL A 142 -14.19 -4.11 16.53
N MET A 143 -12.93 -3.70 16.38
CA MET A 143 -12.62 -2.42 15.74
C MET A 143 -12.84 -2.52 14.23
N THR A 144 -13.54 -1.56 13.63
CA THR A 144 -13.77 -1.50 12.19
C THR A 144 -13.62 -0.09 11.65
N ALA A 145 -13.29 0.01 10.37
CA ALA A 145 -13.41 1.22 9.58
C ALA A 145 -14.70 1.14 8.76
N ARG A 146 -15.85 1.24 9.45
CA ARG A 146 -17.19 1.17 8.86
C ARG A 146 -17.63 2.54 8.32
N SER A 147 -18.19 2.57 7.11
CA SER A 147 -18.84 3.74 6.53
C SER A 147 -20.35 3.69 6.70
N ASP A 148 -20.93 4.75 7.26
CA ASP A 148 -22.39 4.90 7.32
C ASP A 148 -23.01 5.03 5.92
N ALA A 149 -22.25 5.53 4.94
CA ALA A 149 -22.70 5.71 3.55
C ALA A 149 -22.84 4.40 2.77
N ALA A 150 -22.40 3.26 3.33
CA ALA A 150 -22.50 1.96 2.68
C ALA A 150 -23.85 1.26 2.91
N GLY A 151 -24.72 1.83 3.76
CA GLY A 151 -26.06 1.31 4.03
C GLY A 151 -27.14 2.11 3.29
N ASP A 152 -27.57 1.64 2.12
CA ASP A 152 -28.66 2.22 1.34
C ASP A 152 -29.61 1.12 0.84
N ALA A 153 -30.69 0.90 1.59
CA ALA A 153 -31.67 -0.15 1.30
C ALA A 153 -32.43 0.11 -0.02
N ALA A 154 -32.66 1.38 -0.37
CA ALA A 154 -33.37 1.73 -1.59
C ALA A 154 -32.51 1.45 -2.82
N LEU A 155 -31.23 1.81 -2.77
CA LEU A 155 -30.28 1.49 -3.83
C LEU A 155 -30.04 -0.03 -3.91
N GLN A 156 -29.95 -0.73 -2.79
CA GLN A 156 -29.85 -2.19 -2.78
C GLN A 156 -31.03 -2.86 -3.49
N GLU A 157 -32.27 -2.42 -3.20
CA GLU A 157 -33.47 -2.92 -3.87
C GLU A 157 -33.44 -2.61 -5.38
N GLU A 158 -32.98 -1.41 -5.76
CA GLU A 158 -32.81 -1.02 -7.16
C GLU A 158 -31.83 -1.93 -7.89
N ILE A 159 -30.65 -2.18 -7.30
CA ILE A 159 -29.64 -3.07 -7.89
C ILE A 159 -30.19 -4.49 -8.01
N ALA A 160 -30.83 -5.01 -6.97
CA ALA A 160 -31.41 -6.35 -6.98
C ALA A 160 -32.49 -6.50 -8.06
N ALA A 161 -33.37 -5.50 -8.20
CA ALA A 161 -34.39 -5.48 -9.24
C ALA A 161 -33.77 -5.43 -10.64
N TRP A 162 -32.69 -4.67 -10.84
CA TRP A 162 -31.96 -4.62 -12.09
C TRP A 162 -31.26 -5.95 -12.42
N LEU A 163 -30.57 -6.55 -11.44
CA LEU A 163 -29.93 -7.87 -11.59
C LEU A 163 -30.96 -8.93 -11.99
N ALA A 164 -32.15 -8.91 -11.38
CA ALA A 164 -33.24 -9.81 -11.73
C ALA A 164 -33.70 -9.62 -13.18
N GLN A 165 -33.82 -8.38 -13.66
CA GLN A 165 -34.17 -8.08 -15.06
C GLN A 165 -33.11 -8.58 -16.05
N CYS A 166 -31.84 -8.57 -15.64
CA CYS A 166 -30.74 -9.11 -16.42
C CYS A 166 -30.58 -10.65 -16.32
N GLY A 167 -31.50 -11.35 -15.64
CA GLY A 167 -31.44 -12.81 -15.48
C GLY A 167 -30.42 -13.28 -14.44
N MET A 168 -29.99 -12.40 -13.54
CA MET A 168 -28.99 -12.64 -12.49
C MET A 168 -29.60 -12.67 -11.07
N ALA A 169 -30.90 -12.97 -10.95
CA ALA A 169 -31.63 -12.96 -9.68
C ALA A 169 -31.10 -13.98 -8.64
N ASP A 170 -30.52 -15.08 -9.11
CA ASP A 170 -30.06 -16.17 -8.24
C ASP A 170 -28.70 -15.88 -7.59
N LEU A 171 -27.99 -14.84 -8.04
CA LEU A 171 -26.71 -14.46 -7.45
C LEU A 171 -26.91 -13.97 -6.02
N GLN A 172 -26.26 -14.66 -5.07
CA GLN A 172 -26.25 -14.27 -3.67
C GLN A 172 -25.05 -13.37 -3.42
N PHE A 173 -25.28 -12.18 -2.89
CA PHE A 173 -24.22 -11.28 -2.43
C PHE A 173 -24.24 -11.25 -0.89
N SER A 174 -23.07 -11.27 -0.25
CA SER A 174 -22.97 -11.05 1.20
C SER A 174 -23.27 -9.60 1.56
N ASP A 175 -23.50 -9.32 2.84
CA ASP A 175 -23.71 -7.95 3.33
C ASP A 175 -22.52 -7.05 2.99
N ALA A 176 -21.28 -7.52 3.19
CA ALA A 176 -20.11 -6.76 2.79
C ALA A 176 -20.09 -6.48 1.27
N GLN A 177 -20.46 -7.46 0.44
CA GLN A 177 -20.49 -7.26 -1.01
C GLN A 177 -21.53 -6.20 -1.43
N TRP A 178 -22.72 -6.20 -0.80
CA TRP A 178 -23.72 -5.17 -1.00
C TRP A 178 -23.22 -3.78 -0.61
N ARG A 179 -22.60 -3.68 0.57
CA ARG A 179 -22.00 -2.43 1.08
C ARG A 179 -20.95 -1.87 0.12
N ALA A 180 -20.05 -2.73 -0.38
CA ALA A 180 -19.04 -2.34 -1.36
C ALA A 180 -19.69 -1.83 -2.67
N LEU A 181 -20.73 -2.50 -3.16
CA LEU A 181 -21.43 -2.13 -4.40
C LEU A 181 -22.18 -0.80 -4.28
N ILE A 182 -22.78 -0.52 -3.12
CA ILE A 182 -23.42 0.76 -2.81
C ILE A 182 -22.39 1.90 -2.87
N LEU A 183 -21.26 1.76 -2.19
CA LEU A 183 -20.17 2.74 -2.21
C LEU A 183 -19.62 2.94 -3.63
N ALA A 184 -19.41 1.85 -4.38
CA ALA A 184 -18.94 1.89 -5.76
C ALA A 184 -19.93 2.62 -6.69
N SER A 185 -21.24 2.45 -6.48
CA SER A 185 -22.27 3.10 -7.28
C SER A 185 -22.22 4.62 -7.14
N ALA A 186 -22.04 5.12 -5.92
CA ALA A 186 -21.88 6.55 -5.66
C ALA A 186 -20.61 7.12 -6.31
N VAL A 187 -19.47 6.41 -6.16
CA VAL A 187 -18.21 6.81 -6.80
C VAL A 187 -18.31 6.81 -8.32
N THR A 188 -18.90 5.78 -8.93
CA THR A 188 -19.08 5.70 -10.38
C THR A 188 -19.96 6.82 -10.90
N GLY A 189 -21.03 7.20 -10.19
CA GLY A 189 -21.87 8.33 -10.54
C GLY A 189 -21.08 9.65 -10.60
N ASP A 190 -20.37 9.99 -9.51
CA ASP A 190 -19.57 11.22 -9.41
C ASP A 190 -18.48 11.29 -10.50
N LEU A 191 -17.78 10.17 -10.74
CA LEU A 191 -16.74 10.08 -11.76
C LEU A 191 -17.31 10.22 -13.17
N THR A 192 -18.50 9.64 -13.43
CA THR A 192 -19.14 9.75 -14.74
C THR A 192 -19.54 11.19 -15.03
N LEU A 193 -20.12 11.89 -14.05
CA LEU A 193 -20.45 13.31 -14.19
C LEU A 193 -19.19 14.16 -14.42
N SER A 194 -18.12 13.89 -13.68
CA SER A 194 -16.83 14.56 -13.86
C SER A 194 -16.23 14.29 -15.24
N ALA A 195 -16.30 13.04 -15.71
CA ALA A 195 -15.84 12.65 -17.04
C ALA A 195 -16.66 13.33 -18.14
N ILE A 196 -17.99 13.40 -18.02
CA ILE A 196 -18.83 14.13 -18.97
C ILE A 196 -18.40 15.59 -19.01
N GLY A 197 -18.23 16.25 -17.86
CA GLY A 197 -17.74 17.63 -17.79
C GLY A 197 -16.38 17.84 -18.48
N ALA A 198 -15.45 16.89 -18.33
CA ALA A 198 -14.13 16.95 -18.93
C ALA A 198 -14.13 16.65 -20.44
N PHE A 199 -14.97 15.74 -20.91
CA PHE A 199 -14.93 15.25 -22.30
C PHE A 199 -15.97 15.90 -23.23
N ALA A 200 -17.03 16.53 -22.70
CA ALA A 200 -18.14 17.10 -23.48
C ALA A 200 -17.83 18.47 -24.14
N GLY A 201 -16.56 18.83 -24.36
CA GLY A 201 -16.13 20.09 -24.99
C GLY A 201 -16.79 20.39 -26.36
N ILE A 202 -16.65 21.64 -26.81
CA ILE A 202 -17.38 22.25 -27.94
C ILE A 202 -17.20 21.43 -29.24
N GLU A 203 -18.31 20.86 -29.71
CA GLU A 203 -18.48 20.06 -30.95
C GLU A 203 -17.70 18.72 -31.00
N GLY A 204 -18.28 17.65 -30.44
CA GLY A 204 -17.81 16.28 -30.65
C GLY A 204 -18.62 15.24 -29.89
N ALA A 205 -18.67 13.99 -30.39
CA ALA A 205 -19.19 12.86 -29.63
C ALA A 205 -18.24 12.52 -28.46
N LEU A 206 -18.80 11.98 -27.36
CA LEU A 206 -17.99 11.49 -26.25
C LEU A 206 -17.01 10.41 -26.72
N PRO A 207 -15.77 10.38 -26.19
CA PRO A 207 -14.80 9.37 -26.58
C PRO A 207 -15.24 7.98 -26.11
N MET A 208 -14.63 6.96 -26.70
CA MET A 208 -14.76 5.61 -26.21
C MET A 208 -14.19 5.51 -24.78
N LEU A 209 -15.04 5.20 -23.82
CA LEU A 209 -14.72 5.15 -22.40
C LEU A 209 -14.47 3.73 -21.93
N GLN A 210 -13.33 3.50 -21.29
CA GLN A 210 -13.00 2.23 -20.66
C GLN A 210 -13.41 2.25 -19.18
N LEU A 211 -14.43 1.48 -18.79
CA LEU A 211 -14.75 1.24 -17.39
C LEU A 211 -13.92 0.06 -16.88
N VAL A 212 -13.09 0.30 -15.87
CA VAL A 212 -12.18 -0.69 -15.27
C VAL A 212 -12.48 -0.86 -13.78
N PRO A 213 -13.42 -1.76 -13.41
CA PRO A 213 -13.67 -2.11 -12.02
C PRO A 213 -12.49 -2.92 -11.43
N LEU A 214 -12.00 -2.52 -10.26
CA LEU A 214 -11.01 -3.23 -9.45
C LEU A 214 -11.74 -3.93 -8.30
N LEU A 215 -12.43 -5.03 -8.62
CA LEU A 215 -13.27 -5.77 -7.68
C LEU A 215 -12.43 -6.78 -6.87
N PRO A 216 -12.81 -7.09 -5.62
CA PRO A 216 -12.07 -8.01 -4.78
C PRO A 216 -12.02 -9.43 -5.37
N LEU A 217 -10.85 -10.06 -5.35
CA LEU A 217 -10.63 -11.36 -6.01
C LEU A 217 -11.21 -12.54 -5.24
N ASP A 218 -11.55 -12.34 -3.97
CA ASP A 218 -12.23 -13.31 -3.11
C ASP A 218 -13.73 -13.41 -3.42
N TRP A 219 -14.30 -12.49 -4.23
CA TRP A 219 -15.65 -12.63 -4.75
C TRP A 219 -15.71 -13.76 -5.79
N HIS A 220 -16.88 -14.34 -6.02
CA HIS A 220 -17.07 -15.25 -7.15
C HIS A 220 -16.99 -14.49 -8.48
N ALA A 221 -16.51 -15.16 -9.53
CA ALA A 221 -16.39 -14.54 -10.86
C ALA A 221 -17.72 -13.98 -11.38
N ASP A 222 -18.83 -14.71 -11.17
CA ASP A 222 -20.17 -14.27 -11.58
C ASP A 222 -20.63 -13.02 -10.81
N GLN A 223 -20.31 -12.93 -9.52
CA GLN A 223 -20.58 -11.73 -8.71
C GLN A 223 -19.78 -10.53 -9.21
N ARG A 224 -18.49 -10.73 -9.55
CA ARG A 224 -17.66 -9.66 -10.12
C ARG A 224 -18.19 -9.21 -11.47
N GLN A 225 -18.58 -10.14 -12.33
CA GLN A 225 -19.18 -9.83 -13.62
C GLN A 225 -20.49 -9.03 -13.47
N ALA A 226 -21.36 -9.45 -12.56
CA ALA A 226 -22.62 -8.77 -12.26
C ALA A 226 -22.39 -7.35 -11.70
N ALA A 227 -21.45 -7.19 -10.77
CA ALA A 227 -21.07 -5.88 -10.23
C ALA A 227 -20.49 -4.97 -11.32
N ALA A 228 -19.59 -5.48 -12.17
CA ALA A 228 -19.05 -4.73 -13.30
C ALA A 228 -20.15 -4.29 -14.30
N ALA A 229 -21.12 -5.18 -14.57
CA ALA A 229 -22.26 -4.87 -15.42
C ALA A 229 -23.18 -3.81 -14.80
N TRP A 230 -23.41 -3.85 -13.49
CA TRP A 230 -24.13 -2.80 -12.77
C TRP A 230 -23.42 -1.45 -12.85
N LEU A 231 -22.11 -1.40 -12.59
CA LEU A 231 -21.34 -0.15 -12.73
C LEU A 231 -21.37 0.37 -14.16
N LYS A 232 -21.35 -0.52 -15.16
CA LYS A 232 -21.55 -0.13 -16.57
C LYS A 232 -22.92 0.52 -16.78
N HIS A 233 -23.98 -0.09 -16.25
CA HIS A 233 -25.34 0.45 -16.32
C HIS A 233 -25.44 1.85 -15.69
N MET A 234 -24.76 2.08 -14.57
CA MET A 234 -24.69 3.40 -13.91
C MET A 234 -24.06 4.47 -14.81
N VAL A 235 -22.99 4.12 -15.54
CA VAL A 235 -22.33 5.03 -16.50
C VAL A 235 -23.28 5.36 -17.66
N GLU A 236 -23.97 4.35 -18.20
CA GLU A 236 -24.95 4.53 -19.30
C GLU A 236 -26.13 5.40 -18.89
N ARG A 237 -26.71 5.14 -17.70
CA ARG A 237 -27.82 5.91 -17.14
C ARG A 237 -27.45 7.37 -16.87
N SER A 238 -26.18 7.65 -16.60
CA SER A 238 -25.68 9.01 -16.39
C SER A 238 -25.48 9.80 -17.70
N GLY A 239 -25.76 9.19 -18.85
CA GLY A 239 -25.77 9.85 -20.16
C GLY A 239 -24.61 9.46 -21.08
N TRP A 240 -23.75 8.52 -20.68
CA TRP A 240 -22.72 8.00 -21.59
C TRP A 240 -23.35 7.02 -22.59
N ALA A 241 -23.05 7.19 -23.87
CA ALA A 241 -23.61 6.32 -24.91
C ALA A 241 -23.05 4.90 -24.80
N SER A 242 -23.92 3.89 -24.91
CA SER A 242 -23.55 2.47 -24.74
C SER A 242 -22.57 1.97 -25.81
N ASP A 243 -22.63 2.52 -27.02
CA ASP A 243 -21.69 2.27 -28.12
C ASP A 243 -20.33 2.97 -27.95
N ALA A 244 -20.25 3.95 -27.03
CA ALA A 244 -19.03 4.64 -26.63
C ALA A 244 -18.54 4.20 -25.24
N LEU A 245 -18.98 3.04 -24.75
CA LEU A 245 -18.60 2.48 -23.46
C LEU A 245 -18.14 1.03 -23.61
N MET A 246 -16.97 0.73 -23.06
CA MET A 246 -16.37 -0.58 -23.08
C MET A 246 -15.84 -0.97 -21.71
N THR A 247 -16.03 -2.24 -21.35
CA THR A 247 -15.44 -2.84 -20.15
C THR A 247 -14.37 -3.82 -20.62
N PRO A 248 -13.07 -3.56 -20.36
CA PRO A 248 -12.02 -4.50 -20.73
C PRO A 248 -12.28 -5.87 -20.09
N ALA A 249 -11.94 -6.94 -20.81
CA ALA A 249 -12.04 -8.28 -20.27
C ALA A 249 -11.22 -8.39 -18.97
N GLU A 250 -11.77 -9.09 -17.98
CA GLU A 250 -11.05 -9.39 -16.75
C GLU A 250 -9.76 -10.15 -17.11
N ALA A 251 -8.63 -9.66 -16.61
CA ALA A 251 -7.38 -10.36 -16.83
C ALA A 251 -7.45 -11.73 -16.14
N PRO A 252 -6.86 -12.79 -16.73
CA PRO A 252 -6.80 -14.08 -16.07
C PRO A 252 -6.22 -13.94 -14.66
N LEU A 253 -6.83 -14.62 -13.68
CA LEU A 253 -6.32 -14.71 -12.32
C LEU A 253 -4.94 -15.40 -12.38
N ASN A 254 -3.87 -14.61 -12.39
CA ASN A 254 -2.54 -15.12 -12.17
C ASN A 254 -2.34 -15.36 -10.66
N PRO A 255 -1.48 -16.31 -10.24
CA PRO A 255 -1.09 -16.43 -8.84
C PRO A 255 -0.42 -15.13 -8.40
N GLY A 256 -1.07 -14.39 -7.50
CA GLY A 256 -0.75 -13.00 -7.18
C GLY A 256 -1.84 -12.07 -7.72
N ALA A 257 -2.54 -11.39 -6.82
CA ALA A 257 -3.55 -10.40 -7.21
C ALA A 257 -2.94 -9.40 -8.21
N PRO A 258 -3.57 -9.11 -9.36
CA PRO A 258 -3.04 -8.08 -10.26
C PRO A 258 -3.00 -6.76 -9.49
N ALA A 259 -1.78 -6.28 -9.26
CA ALA A 259 -1.52 -5.00 -8.65
C ALA A 259 -2.25 -3.89 -9.41
N PRO A 260 -2.76 -2.84 -8.75
CA PRO A 260 -3.34 -1.69 -9.44
C PRO A 260 -2.39 -1.06 -10.48
N SER A 261 -1.06 -1.14 -10.26
CA SER A 261 -0.01 -0.72 -11.21
C SER A 261 -0.11 -1.41 -12.57
N ALA A 262 -0.52 -2.69 -12.61
CA ALA A 262 -0.68 -3.43 -13.85
C ALA A 262 -1.78 -2.85 -14.73
N VAL A 263 -2.85 -2.33 -14.11
CA VAL A 263 -3.94 -1.65 -14.82
C VAL A 263 -3.45 -0.35 -15.43
N PHE A 264 -2.77 0.51 -14.66
CA PHE A 264 -2.24 1.78 -15.17
C PHE A 264 -1.20 1.56 -16.27
N SER A 265 -0.30 0.58 -16.09
CA SER A 265 0.71 0.21 -17.07
C SER A 265 0.07 -0.29 -18.37
N ARG A 266 -0.96 -1.13 -18.28
CA ARG A 266 -1.72 -1.58 -19.45
C ARG A 266 -2.40 -0.43 -20.17
N LEU A 267 -3.07 0.47 -19.45
CA LEU A 267 -3.74 1.62 -20.05
C LEU A 267 -2.74 2.51 -20.80
N ALA A 268 -1.61 2.86 -20.16
CA ALA A 268 -0.55 3.66 -20.79
C ALA A 268 0.10 2.94 -21.99
N HIS A 269 0.31 1.63 -21.89
CA HIS A 269 0.90 0.82 -22.96
C HIS A 269 -0.04 0.71 -24.18
N ASP A 270 -1.33 0.49 -23.95
CA ASP A 270 -2.33 0.36 -25.02
C ASP A 270 -2.47 1.67 -25.81
N THR A 271 -2.44 2.82 -25.14
CA THR A 271 -2.41 4.14 -25.80
C THR A 271 -1.22 4.25 -26.76
N LEU A 272 -0.02 3.87 -26.29
CA LEU A 272 1.21 3.93 -27.08
C LEU A 272 1.19 2.99 -28.28
N GLN A 273 0.84 1.72 -28.06
CA GLN A 273 0.95 0.69 -29.09
C GLN A 273 -0.17 0.78 -30.13
N LYS A 274 -1.39 1.07 -29.70
CA LYS A 274 -2.57 1.08 -30.58
C LYS A 274 -2.83 2.46 -31.19
N ALA A 275 -2.11 3.49 -30.75
CA ALA A 275 -2.34 4.90 -31.09
C ALA A 275 -3.81 5.31 -30.88
N GLN A 276 -4.47 4.72 -29.88
CA GLN A 276 -5.86 4.99 -29.56
C GLN A 276 -5.94 6.02 -28.41
N PRO A 277 -6.79 7.04 -28.54
CA PRO A 277 -7.06 7.97 -27.45
C PRO A 277 -7.58 7.20 -26.22
N LEU A 278 -7.02 7.47 -25.05
CA LEU A 278 -7.44 6.89 -23.78
C LEU A 278 -8.42 7.80 -23.05
N ALA A 279 -9.59 7.26 -22.69
CA ALA A 279 -10.47 7.78 -21.66
C ALA A 279 -10.89 6.58 -20.78
N ALA A 280 -10.64 6.64 -19.47
CA ALA A 280 -10.91 5.53 -18.58
C ALA A 280 -11.47 5.97 -17.22
N LEU A 281 -12.39 5.17 -16.67
CA LEU A 281 -12.82 5.22 -15.28
C LEU A 281 -12.25 3.98 -14.59
N VAL A 282 -11.37 4.19 -13.61
CA VAL A 282 -10.87 3.11 -12.75
C VAL A 282 -11.59 3.22 -11.43
N VAL A 283 -12.30 2.16 -11.01
CA VAL A 283 -13.13 2.18 -9.79
C VAL A 283 -12.80 0.97 -8.94
N ALA A 284 -12.24 1.20 -7.75
CA ALA A 284 -12.03 0.18 -6.73
C ALA A 284 -13.11 0.25 -5.66
N CYS A 285 -13.54 -0.91 -5.18
CA CYS A 285 -14.40 -1.01 -4.00
C CYS A 285 -14.11 -2.31 -3.26
N ALA A 286 -14.26 -2.27 -1.94
CA ALA A 286 -14.19 -3.45 -1.10
C ALA A 286 -14.92 -3.17 0.21
N SER A 287 -15.43 -4.21 0.83
CA SER A 287 -15.88 -4.19 2.20
C SER A 287 -15.57 -5.54 2.83
N HIS A 288 -15.17 -5.49 4.08
CA HIS A 288 -14.99 -6.63 4.97
C HIS A 288 -15.88 -6.48 6.21
N ILE A 289 -16.93 -5.68 6.10
CA ILE A 289 -17.87 -5.37 7.19
C ILE A 289 -19.04 -6.37 7.13
N ASP A 290 -18.78 -7.58 7.60
CA ASP A 290 -19.78 -8.61 7.92
C ASP A 290 -19.23 -9.59 8.97
N GLN A 291 -20.11 -10.33 9.63
CA GLN A 291 -19.71 -11.27 10.68
C GLN A 291 -18.92 -12.45 10.10
N GLU A 292 -19.22 -12.88 8.88
CA GLU A 292 -18.50 -13.96 8.20
C GLU A 292 -17.01 -13.64 8.03
N THR A 293 -16.67 -12.41 7.63
CA THR A 293 -15.27 -11.98 7.50
C THR A 293 -14.59 -11.89 8.87
N VAL A 294 -15.29 -11.39 9.89
CA VAL A 294 -14.76 -11.32 11.26
C VAL A 294 -14.43 -12.71 11.79
N ASP A 295 -15.36 -13.65 11.70
CA ASP A 295 -15.18 -15.04 12.15
C ASP A 295 -14.03 -15.71 11.40
N LYS A 296 -13.97 -15.52 10.07
CA LYS A 296 -12.89 -16.04 9.23
C LYS A 296 -11.54 -15.49 9.65
N TRP A 297 -11.41 -14.18 9.82
CA TRP A 297 -10.14 -13.56 10.22
C TRP A 297 -9.75 -13.91 11.65
N ALA A 298 -10.71 -14.10 12.56
CA ALA A 298 -10.47 -14.57 13.91
C ALA A 298 -9.91 -16.00 13.89
N ALA A 299 -10.54 -16.91 13.15
CA ALA A 299 -10.11 -18.29 12.99
C ALA A 299 -8.73 -18.42 12.32
N GLU A 300 -8.41 -17.53 11.37
CA GLU A 300 -7.09 -17.46 10.72
C GLU A 300 -6.03 -16.74 11.59
N GLY A 301 -6.40 -16.22 12.77
CA GLY A 301 -5.51 -15.45 13.63
C GLY A 301 -5.06 -14.11 13.05
N LYS A 302 -5.79 -13.61 12.03
CA LYS A 302 -5.51 -12.37 11.33
C LYS A 302 -6.27 -11.18 11.88
N LEU A 303 -7.39 -11.37 12.57
CA LEU A 303 -8.20 -10.26 13.09
C LEU A 303 -7.43 -9.45 14.15
N PHE A 304 -7.49 -8.12 14.04
CA PHE A 304 -6.99 -7.21 15.07
C PHE A 304 -7.77 -7.37 16.37
N THR A 305 -7.05 -7.64 17.45
CA THR A 305 -7.58 -7.70 18.82
C THR A 305 -6.56 -7.13 19.80
N SER A 306 -6.95 -6.97 21.06
CA SER A 306 -6.01 -6.55 22.12
C SER A 306 -4.80 -7.49 22.28
N SER A 307 -4.98 -8.79 22.00
CA SER A 307 -3.93 -9.80 22.01
C SER A 307 -3.17 -9.90 20.67
N ARG A 308 -3.70 -9.33 19.60
CA ARG A 308 -3.12 -9.30 18.25
C ARG A 308 -3.13 -7.88 17.67
N PRO A 309 -2.29 -6.96 18.19
CA PRO A 309 -2.27 -5.56 17.76
C PRO A 309 -1.70 -5.35 16.35
N GLN A 310 -1.22 -6.41 15.69
CA GLN A 310 -0.73 -6.40 14.31
C GLN A 310 -1.71 -7.10 13.35
N GLY A 311 -2.95 -7.37 13.78
CA GLY A 311 -3.96 -7.97 12.94
C GLY A 311 -4.51 -7.01 11.87
N LEU A 312 -5.49 -7.48 11.12
CA LEU A 312 -6.27 -6.72 10.15
C LEU A 312 -7.50 -6.15 10.86
N ILE A 313 -7.73 -4.86 10.64
CA ILE A 313 -8.96 -4.17 11.06
C ILE A 313 -9.91 -4.24 9.86
N PRO A 314 -11.11 -4.85 9.98
CA PRO A 314 -12.09 -4.87 8.89
C PRO A 314 -12.44 -3.46 8.45
N GLY A 315 -12.41 -3.23 7.14
CA GLY A 315 -12.62 -1.93 6.56
C GLY A 315 -13.43 -2.00 5.29
N GLU A 316 -13.89 -0.84 4.84
CA GLU A 316 -14.59 -0.72 3.58
C GLU A 316 -14.39 0.65 2.94
N GLY A 317 -14.67 0.72 1.65
CA GLY A 317 -14.61 1.96 0.90
C GLY A 317 -14.79 1.73 -0.59
N ALA A 318 -14.89 2.85 -1.30
CA ALA A 318 -14.72 2.89 -2.74
C ALA A 318 -13.91 4.12 -3.13
N ALA A 319 -13.10 4.01 -4.18
CA ALA A 319 -12.37 5.12 -4.74
C ALA A 319 -12.16 4.92 -6.23
N GLY A 320 -12.07 6.01 -6.98
CA GLY A 320 -11.80 5.91 -8.39
C GLY A 320 -11.26 7.17 -9.02
N LEU A 321 -10.83 7.02 -10.26
CA LEU A 321 -10.04 7.97 -11.02
C LEU A 321 -10.60 8.08 -12.44
N VAL A 322 -10.69 9.31 -12.96
CA VAL A 322 -10.87 9.57 -14.39
C VAL A 322 -9.50 9.81 -15.01
N LEU A 323 -9.12 8.96 -15.97
CA LEU A 323 -7.83 8.99 -16.63
C LEU A 323 -7.98 9.29 -18.11
N ALA A 324 -7.03 10.04 -18.67
CA ALA A 324 -6.88 10.25 -20.10
C ALA A 324 -5.41 10.18 -20.53
N ASP A 325 -5.17 10.11 -21.84
CA ASP A 325 -3.85 10.43 -22.37
C ASP A 325 -3.61 11.95 -22.39
N LEU A 326 -2.34 12.36 -22.33
CA LEU A 326 -1.98 13.78 -22.31
C LEU A 326 -2.41 14.54 -23.57
N ALA A 327 -2.36 13.89 -24.74
CA ALA A 327 -2.72 14.55 -25.99
C ALA A 327 -4.20 14.95 -25.97
N GLN A 328 -5.09 14.11 -25.41
CA GLN A 328 -6.49 14.46 -25.21
C GLN A 328 -6.71 15.57 -24.19
N ALA A 329 -5.99 15.53 -23.05
CA ALA A 329 -6.12 16.55 -22.02
C ALA A 329 -5.71 17.94 -22.56
N HIS A 330 -4.60 18.01 -23.30
CA HIS A 330 -4.10 19.22 -23.95
C HIS A 330 -4.99 19.69 -25.09
N ALA A 331 -5.43 18.78 -25.97
CA ALA A 331 -6.30 19.13 -27.10
C ALA A 331 -7.63 19.74 -26.64
N ARG A 332 -8.12 19.33 -25.47
CA ARG A 332 -9.33 19.87 -24.83
C ARG A 332 -9.07 21.08 -23.93
N GLN A 333 -7.81 21.52 -23.81
CA GLN A 333 -7.42 22.66 -22.97
C GLN A 333 -7.89 22.51 -21.52
N LEU A 334 -7.84 21.28 -21.00
CA LEU A 334 -8.17 21.03 -19.59
C LEU A 334 -7.10 21.70 -18.71
N THR A 335 -7.51 22.45 -17.71
CA THR A 335 -6.58 23.17 -16.80
C THR A 335 -6.42 22.48 -15.45
N ASP A 336 -7.39 21.65 -15.05
CA ASP A 336 -7.51 21.16 -13.67
C ASP A 336 -7.16 19.67 -13.56
N PHE A 337 -6.20 19.21 -14.36
CA PHE A 337 -5.69 17.83 -14.31
C PHE A 337 -4.28 17.79 -13.73
N VAL A 338 -3.91 16.63 -13.21
CA VAL A 338 -2.55 16.34 -12.72
C VAL A 338 -1.97 15.18 -13.52
N LEU A 339 -0.66 15.08 -13.54
CA LEU A 339 0.07 13.98 -14.15
C LEU A 339 0.20 12.84 -13.14
N LEU A 340 -0.22 11.64 -13.54
CA LEU A 340 0.13 10.39 -12.87
C LEU A 340 1.25 9.73 -13.66
N ASP A 341 2.47 9.77 -13.13
CA ASP A 341 3.59 9.03 -13.73
C ASP A 341 3.42 7.51 -13.52
N PRO A 342 4.09 6.69 -14.34
CA PRO A 342 3.97 5.24 -14.24
C PRO A 342 4.25 4.73 -12.83
N VAL A 343 3.35 3.87 -12.36
CA VAL A 343 3.46 3.27 -11.04
C VAL A 343 4.58 2.24 -11.07
N GLU A 344 5.65 2.52 -10.35
CA GLU A 344 6.78 1.62 -10.18
C GLU A 344 6.42 0.57 -9.13
N GLU A 345 6.80 -0.68 -9.37
CA GLU A 345 6.48 -1.80 -8.48
C GLU A 345 7.71 -2.65 -8.14
N ALA A 346 7.67 -3.28 -6.97
CA ALA A 346 8.56 -4.34 -6.55
C ALA A 346 7.76 -5.40 -5.79
N GLN A 347 8.08 -6.68 -6.02
CA GLN A 347 7.47 -7.80 -5.31
C GLN A 347 8.50 -8.53 -4.46
N HIS A 348 8.18 -8.76 -3.20
CA HIS A 348 8.99 -9.55 -2.28
C HIS A 348 8.70 -11.04 -2.45
N GLY A 349 9.76 -11.86 -2.43
CA GLY A 349 9.62 -13.33 -2.46
C GLY A 349 9.10 -13.94 -1.16
N VAL A 350 9.07 -13.17 -0.07
CA VAL A 350 8.56 -13.56 1.26
C VAL A 350 7.60 -12.48 1.73
N SER A 351 6.51 -12.87 2.39
CA SER A 351 5.56 -11.92 3.00
C SER A 351 6.28 -11.00 4.00
N ALA A 352 6.01 -9.71 3.91
CA ALA A 352 6.44 -8.70 4.86
C ALA A 352 5.85 -8.91 6.26
N ASP A 353 4.82 -9.74 6.41
CA ASP A 353 4.31 -10.17 7.73
C ASP A 353 5.21 -11.23 8.39
N ASP A 354 5.94 -12.00 7.59
CA ASP A 354 6.88 -13.03 8.06
C ASP A 354 8.33 -12.49 8.18
N MET A 355 8.59 -11.29 7.65
CA MET A 355 9.91 -10.68 7.66
C MET A 355 10.30 -10.19 9.06
N LYS A 356 11.43 -10.69 9.57
CA LYS A 356 12.00 -10.25 10.85
C LYS A 356 12.53 -8.81 10.83
N ARG A 357 12.82 -8.28 9.64
CA ARG A 357 13.33 -6.91 9.45
C ARG A 357 12.77 -6.35 8.16
N VAL A 358 12.27 -5.12 8.24
CA VAL A 358 11.83 -4.31 7.11
C VAL A 358 13.04 -3.79 6.34
N ASP A 359 13.01 -3.89 5.00
CA ASP A 359 14.03 -3.30 4.12
C ASP A 359 13.55 -1.95 3.57
N PRO A 360 13.97 -0.81 4.13
CA PRO A 360 13.50 0.51 3.72
C PRO A 360 13.99 0.90 2.31
N ASN A 361 15.00 0.20 1.76
CA ASN A 361 15.62 0.59 0.49
C ASN A 361 14.67 0.38 -0.70
N VAL A 362 13.69 -0.53 -0.59
CA VAL A 362 12.77 -0.84 -1.69
C VAL A 362 11.92 0.38 -2.04
N LEU A 363 11.36 1.07 -1.04
CA LEU A 363 10.59 2.30 -1.25
C LEU A 363 11.45 3.44 -1.80
N GLU A 364 12.69 3.56 -1.33
CA GLU A 364 13.66 4.52 -1.86
C GLU A 364 13.93 4.26 -3.35
N GLU A 365 14.24 3.03 -3.73
CA GLU A 365 14.52 2.65 -5.13
C GLU A 365 13.31 2.88 -6.05
N LEU A 366 12.11 2.51 -5.60
CA LEU A 366 10.87 2.73 -6.33
C LEU A 366 10.63 4.22 -6.56
N THR A 367 10.80 5.03 -5.51
CA THR A 367 10.61 6.47 -5.62
C THR A 367 11.66 7.11 -6.52
N LYS A 368 12.94 6.68 -6.44
CA LYS A 368 13.99 7.11 -7.37
C LYS A 368 13.57 6.86 -8.81
N ARG A 369 13.00 5.69 -9.12
CA ARG A 369 12.53 5.39 -10.48
C ARG A 369 11.36 6.29 -10.90
N ALA A 370 10.41 6.53 -10.00
CA ALA A 370 9.24 7.37 -10.26
C ALA A 370 9.63 8.83 -10.56
N ILE A 371 10.51 9.45 -9.75
CA ILE A 371 10.88 10.87 -9.91
C ILE A 371 11.91 11.11 -11.02
N LYS A 372 12.75 10.11 -11.33
CA LYS A 372 13.85 10.25 -12.30
C LYS A 372 13.39 10.73 -13.68
N ARG A 373 12.20 10.32 -14.13
CA ARG A 373 11.66 10.67 -15.45
C ARG A 373 11.39 12.17 -15.61
N ARG A 374 11.22 12.86 -14.48
CA ARG A 374 10.81 14.27 -14.41
C ARG A 374 11.95 15.19 -14.06
N ASN A 375 13.14 14.64 -13.85
CA ASN A 375 14.31 15.39 -13.41
C ASN A 375 14.01 16.20 -12.13
N ILE A 376 13.23 15.58 -11.24
CA ILE A 376 12.84 16.11 -9.93
C ILE A 376 13.76 15.47 -8.87
N ASP A 377 14.20 16.26 -7.90
CA ASP A 377 14.95 15.80 -6.74
C ASP A 377 14.00 15.39 -5.60
N PHE A 378 14.47 14.56 -4.68
CA PHE A 378 13.70 14.24 -3.48
C PHE A 378 13.31 15.46 -2.65
N THR A 379 14.14 16.50 -2.68
CA THR A 379 13.91 17.77 -1.98
C THR A 379 12.77 18.61 -2.55
N ASP A 380 12.35 18.34 -3.79
CA ASP A 380 11.23 19.02 -4.45
C ASP A 380 9.88 18.41 -4.09
N VAL A 381 9.87 17.16 -3.60
CA VAL A 381 8.64 16.50 -3.16
C VAL A 381 8.09 17.21 -1.93
N VAL A 382 6.82 17.60 -1.99
CA VAL A 382 6.15 18.38 -0.93
C VAL A 382 5.31 17.52 0.02
N MET A 383 5.01 16.29 -0.37
CA MET A 383 4.18 15.38 0.43
C MET A 383 4.35 13.92 0.03
N ILE A 384 4.18 13.03 1.01
CA ILE A 384 3.97 11.59 0.80
C ILE A 384 2.52 11.24 1.17
N VAL A 385 1.82 10.53 0.29
CA VAL A 385 0.50 9.96 0.57
C VAL A 385 0.59 8.44 0.43
N ALA A 386 0.36 7.70 1.50
CA ALA A 386 0.57 6.26 1.54
C ALA A 386 -0.71 5.51 1.91
N ASP A 387 -0.85 4.29 1.40
CA ASP A 387 -1.92 3.37 1.79
C ASP A 387 -1.68 2.69 3.15
N THR A 388 -0.60 3.06 3.84
CA THR A 388 -0.14 2.47 5.10
C THR A 388 -1.25 2.43 6.15
N GLY A 389 -1.49 1.23 6.69
CA GLY A 389 -2.41 0.98 7.79
C GLY A 389 -1.78 1.15 9.17
N HIS A 390 -2.42 0.56 10.17
CA HIS A 390 -2.02 0.69 11.58
C HIS A 390 -0.86 -0.24 11.98
N ARG A 391 -0.52 -1.26 11.18
CA ARG A 391 0.49 -2.25 11.53
C ARG A 391 1.86 -1.60 11.66
N SER A 392 2.50 -1.79 12.82
CA SER A 392 3.73 -1.10 13.18
C SER A 392 4.87 -1.38 12.20
N SER A 393 4.93 -2.58 11.61
CA SER A 393 5.93 -2.90 10.59
C SER A 393 5.81 -2.00 9.35
N ARG A 394 4.58 -1.69 8.90
CA ARG A 394 4.32 -0.83 7.73
C ARG A 394 4.52 0.64 8.05
N VAL A 395 4.12 1.07 9.24
CA VAL A 395 4.38 2.44 9.71
C VAL A 395 5.88 2.70 9.83
N LEU A 396 6.64 1.79 10.44
CA LEU A 396 8.09 1.93 10.57
C LEU A 396 8.82 1.87 9.23
N GLU A 397 8.31 1.10 8.26
CA GLU A 397 8.82 1.09 6.89
C GLU A 397 8.68 2.47 6.24
N LEU A 398 7.47 3.03 6.27
CA LEU A 398 7.17 4.33 5.66
C LEU A 398 7.97 5.44 6.33
N MET A 399 7.95 5.52 7.66
CA MET A 399 8.66 6.56 8.42
C MET A 399 10.17 6.43 8.28
N GLY A 400 10.70 5.20 8.29
CA GLY A 400 12.13 4.95 8.05
C GLY A 400 12.57 5.36 6.65
N TYR A 401 11.74 5.13 5.64
CA TYR A 401 11.95 5.63 4.29
C TYR A 401 11.90 7.16 4.23
N ALA A 402 10.84 7.78 4.74
CA ALA A 402 10.64 9.23 4.66
C ALA A 402 11.75 10.00 5.38
N SER A 403 12.11 9.60 6.60
CA SER A 403 13.16 10.26 7.40
C SER A 403 14.55 10.19 6.76
N VAL A 404 14.84 9.17 5.94
CA VAL A 404 16.14 9.02 5.26
C VAL A 404 16.13 9.70 3.90
N THR A 405 15.06 9.52 3.13
CA THR A 405 15.00 9.93 1.72
C THR A 405 14.48 11.36 1.54
N MET A 406 13.56 11.81 2.39
CA MET A 406 12.91 13.12 2.32
C MET A 406 12.87 13.79 3.71
N PRO A 407 14.03 14.05 4.35
CA PRO A 407 14.09 14.59 5.71
C PRO A 407 13.53 16.01 5.86
N GLN A 408 13.20 16.68 4.75
CA GLN A 408 12.57 17.99 4.75
C GLN A 408 11.07 17.95 5.06
N LEU A 409 10.41 16.79 4.93
CA LEU A 409 8.98 16.65 5.15
C LEU A 409 8.66 16.60 6.65
N ASP A 410 7.63 17.32 7.08
CA ASP A 410 7.09 17.20 8.43
C ASP A 410 6.26 15.92 8.57
N GLU A 411 6.64 15.04 9.52
CA GLU A 411 5.96 13.76 9.74
C GLU A 411 4.47 13.94 10.08
N ALA A 412 4.10 15.05 10.72
CA ALA A 412 2.73 15.31 11.15
C ALA A 412 1.84 15.89 10.04
N GLY A 413 2.41 16.67 9.12
CA GLY A 413 1.66 17.47 8.15
C GLY A 413 1.89 17.10 6.68
N ASP A 414 3.01 16.45 6.36
CA ASP A 414 3.45 16.17 4.99
C ASP A 414 3.53 14.66 4.69
N ILE A 415 3.16 13.81 5.64
CA ILE A 415 3.01 12.37 5.43
C ILE A 415 1.61 11.93 5.84
N VAL A 416 0.84 11.45 4.87
CA VAL A 416 -0.57 11.06 5.04
C VAL A 416 -0.70 9.54 4.90
N CYS A 417 -1.24 8.89 5.94
CA CYS A 417 -1.50 7.44 5.94
C CYS A 417 -3.00 7.15 5.80
N VAL A 418 -3.41 6.70 4.63
CA VAL A 418 -4.82 6.45 4.27
C VAL A 418 -5.35 5.14 4.84
N GLY A 419 -4.51 4.10 4.96
CA GLY A 419 -4.95 2.78 5.41
C GLY A 419 -5.51 2.77 6.82
N VAL A 420 -5.08 3.70 7.68
CA VAL A 420 -5.65 3.86 9.03
C VAL A 420 -7.13 4.27 8.99
N ALA A 421 -7.50 5.06 7.98
CA ALA A 421 -8.86 5.57 7.79
C ALA A 421 -9.80 4.58 7.08
N CYS A 422 -9.23 3.70 6.24
CA CYS A 422 -9.99 2.75 5.42
C CYS A 422 -10.02 1.34 5.99
N GLY A 423 -9.19 1.03 7.00
CA GLY A 423 -8.98 -0.35 7.46
C GLY A 423 -8.38 -1.22 6.36
N SER A 424 -8.47 -2.53 6.52
CA SER A 424 -8.13 -3.48 5.46
C SER A 424 -9.31 -3.54 4.50
N SER A 425 -9.12 -3.05 3.26
CA SER A 425 -10.15 -2.96 2.22
C SER A 425 -9.55 -3.16 0.81
N GLY A 426 -8.65 -4.13 0.67
CA GLY A 426 -8.04 -4.52 -0.61
C GLY A 426 -7.30 -3.37 -1.31
N THR A 427 -7.65 -3.12 -2.58
CA THR A 427 -7.00 -2.10 -3.43
C THR A 427 -7.49 -0.67 -3.16
N VAL A 428 -8.58 -0.51 -2.41
CA VAL A 428 -9.22 0.79 -2.17
C VAL A 428 -8.26 1.81 -1.54
N PRO A 429 -7.44 1.48 -0.51
CA PRO A 429 -6.58 2.47 0.13
C PRO A 429 -5.53 3.05 -0.82
N PHE A 430 -4.98 2.26 -1.76
CA PHE A 430 -4.03 2.78 -2.74
C PHE A 430 -4.68 3.71 -3.78
N ILE A 431 -5.88 3.37 -4.27
CA ILE A 431 -6.63 4.27 -5.17
C ILE A 431 -7.05 5.55 -4.42
N THR A 432 -7.39 5.43 -3.14
CA THR A 432 -7.69 6.56 -2.25
C THR A 432 -6.46 7.44 -2.05
N ALA A 433 -5.27 6.85 -1.88
CA ALA A 433 -4.01 7.59 -1.80
C ALA A 433 -3.72 8.39 -3.09
N LEU A 434 -3.96 7.79 -4.27
CA LEU A 434 -3.86 8.51 -5.55
C LEU A 434 -4.89 9.66 -5.66
N ALA A 435 -6.12 9.45 -5.19
CA ALA A 435 -7.16 10.47 -5.17
C ALA A 435 -6.78 11.65 -4.24
N LEU A 436 -6.22 11.37 -3.07
CA LEU A 436 -5.70 12.39 -2.14
C LEU A 436 -4.45 13.08 -2.67
N ALA A 437 -3.55 12.36 -3.34
CA ALA A 437 -2.39 13.00 -3.95
C ALA A 437 -2.80 14.00 -5.04
N ARG A 438 -3.81 13.69 -5.87
CA ARG A 438 -4.39 14.69 -6.78
C ARG A 438 -4.87 15.92 -6.01
N HIS A 439 -5.63 15.72 -4.93
CA HIS A 439 -6.13 16.82 -4.10
C HIS A 439 -4.98 17.69 -3.58
N TYR A 440 -3.95 17.10 -2.99
CA TYR A 440 -2.82 17.84 -2.45
C TYR A 440 -1.92 18.48 -3.51
N VAL A 441 -1.78 17.89 -4.70
CA VAL A 441 -1.07 18.55 -5.83
C VAL A 441 -1.80 19.82 -6.25
N LEU A 442 -3.14 19.80 -6.28
CA LEU A 442 -3.96 20.97 -6.64
C LEU A 442 -3.98 22.02 -5.52
N GLU A 443 -3.93 21.60 -4.25
CA GLU A 443 -3.91 22.50 -3.10
C GLU A 443 -2.54 23.14 -2.86
N ARG A 444 -1.46 22.34 -2.94
CA ARG A 444 -0.10 22.73 -2.54
C ARG A 444 0.80 23.12 -3.70
N PHE A 445 0.37 22.90 -4.96
CA PHE A 445 1.13 23.26 -6.17
C PHE A 445 2.54 22.63 -6.22
N GLY A 446 2.68 21.38 -5.75
CA GLY A 446 3.97 20.68 -5.72
C GLY A 446 3.87 19.18 -5.98
N PRO A 447 4.99 18.49 -6.28
CA PRO A 447 5.01 17.05 -6.53
C PRO A 447 4.71 16.24 -5.26
N VAL A 448 3.83 15.25 -5.39
CA VAL A 448 3.41 14.33 -4.32
C VAL A 448 3.79 12.91 -4.69
N VAL A 449 4.38 12.18 -3.75
CA VAL A 449 4.69 10.75 -3.94
C VAL A 449 3.61 9.91 -3.30
N CYS A 450 2.98 9.06 -4.10
CA CYS A 450 2.09 8.01 -3.60
C CYS A 450 2.87 6.74 -3.30
N VAL A 451 2.63 6.12 -2.15
CA VAL A 451 3.26 4.86 -1.75
C VAL A 451 2.19 3.80 -1.46
N SER A 452 2.40 2.59 -1.98
CA SER A 452 1.74 1.39 -1.46
C SER A 452 2.76 0.54 -0.70
N ASN A 453 2.52 0.34 0.59
CA ASN A 453 3.30 -0.57 1.40
C ASN A 453 2.46 -1.42 2.36
N GLU A 454 1.14 -1.27 2.35
CA GLU A 454 0.25 -2.05 3.21
C GLU A 454 0.25 -3.54 2.85
N ASP A 455 0.30 -3.86 1.55
CA ASP A 455 0.28 -5.23 1.03
C ASP A 455 1.41 -6.10 1.63
N ALA A 456 1.16 -7.41 1.71
CA ALA A 456 2.11 -8.37 2.26
C ALA A 456 3.35 -8.56 1.37
N GLN A 457 3.22 -8.47 0.05
CA GLN A 457 4.28 -8.81 -0.89
C GLN A 457 4.63 -7.69 -1.86
N LEU A 458 3.71 -6.79 -2.12
CA LEU A 458 3.86 -5.74 -3.11
C LEU A 458 4.28 -4.42 -2.47
N ARG A 459 5.20 -3.73 -3.11
CA ARG A 459 5.53 -2.32 -2.87
C ARG A 459 5.35 -1.53 -4.14
N GLN A 460 4.73 -0.36 -4.04
CA GLN A 460 4.53 0.51 -5.19
C GLN A 460 4.87 1.95 -4.85
N ALA A 461 5.35 2.69 -5.84
CA ALA A 461 5.49 4.14 -5.76
C ALA A 461 5.04 4.80 -7.06
N ALA A 462 4.34 5.92 -6.96
CA ALA A 462 3.96 6.74 -8.11
C ALA A 462 4.21 8.21 -7.79
N LEU A 463 4.59 8.99 -8.81
CA LEU A 463 4.68 10.44 -8.71
C LEU A 463 3.39 11.05 -9.27
N VAL A 464 2.78 11.95 -8.51
CA VAL A 464 1.66 12.79 -8.93
C VAL A 464 2.09 14.25 -8.87
N GLN A 465 1.86 15.01 -9.93
CA GLN A 465 2.31 16.41 -10.00
C GLN A 465 1.50 17.23 -10.98
N GLN A 466 1.67 18.54 -10.97
CA GLN A 466 1.05 19.40 -11.97
C GLN A 466 1.64 19.13 -13.37
N ASP A 467 0.82 19.38 -14.38
CA ASP A 467 1.30 19.43 -15.75
C ASP A 467 2.12 20.71 -15.96
N GLY A 468 3.43 20.61 -15.76
CA GLY A 468 4.32 21.73 -15.97
C GLY A 468 4.41 22.10 -17.46
N ALA A 469 4.06 23.33 -17.81
CA ALA A 469 4.96 24.06 -18.68
C ALA A 469 6.26 24.20 -17.89
N VAL A 470 7.38 23.65 -18.40
CA VAL A 470 8.70 23.92 -17.86
C VAL A 470 8.79 25.44 -17.61
N PRO A 471 8.97 25.93 -16.37
CA PRO A 471 9.18 27.35 -16.16
C PRO A 471 10.43 27.73 -16.98
N GLY A 472 10.22 28.54 -18.02
CA GLY A 472 11.22 28.90 -19.02
C GLY A 472 12.31 29.81 -18.49
#